data_AF-A0A7S1YWD7-F1
#
_entry.id   AF-A0A7S1YWD7-F1
#
_cell.length_a   1.000
_cell.length_b   1.000
_cell.length_c   1.000
_cell.angle_alpha   90.00
_cell.angle_beta   90.00
_cell.angle_gamma   90.00
#
_symmetry.space_group_name_H-M   'P 1'
#
loop_
_entity.id
_entity.type
_entity.pdbx_description
1 polymer ?
#
loop_
_entity_poly.entity_id
_entity_poly.type
_entity_poly.pdbx_seq_one_letter_code
_entity_poly.pdbx_strand_id
1 'polypeptide(L)'
;RACQLEHDLNMMENGDLTDIGERGINLSGGQKARVSIARAAYSDADTIILDDPLSALDPEVGKKLFSECICNLLDGKTRLLVTNQIQFLSSCDSVVALREGKITEQ
;
A
#
# COMPACT_ATOMS: atom_id res chain seq x y z
N ARG A 1 0.53 0.86 12.74
CA ARG A 1 1.71 -0.03 12.85
C ARG A 1 1.96 -0.80 11.56
N ALA A 2 1.03 -1.65 11.09
CA ALA A 2 1.19 -2.44 9.84
C ALA A 2 1.57 -1.62 8.59
N CYS A 3 1.10 -0.37 8.48
CA CYS A 3 1.44 0.52 7.36
C CYS A 3 2.73 1.34 7.56
N GLN A 4 3.56 1.02 8.56
CA GLN A 4 4.86 1.67 8.82
C GLN A 4 4.79 3.21 9.05
N LEU A 5 3.66 3.71 9.56
CA LEU A 5 3.43 5.15 9.81
C LEU A 5 3.95 5.65 11.17
N GLU A 6 4.32 4.77 12.09
CA GLU A 6 4.67 5.17 13.47
C GLU A 6 5.87 6.11 13.51
N HIS A 7 6.90 5.83 12.69
CA HIS A 7 8.04 6.72 12.55
C HIS A 7 7.65 8.07 11.94
N ASP A 8 6.77 8.09 10.92
CA ASP A 8 6.33 9.32 10.30
C ASP A 8 5.60 10.23 11.30
N LEU A 9 4.65 9.66 12.04
CA LEU A 9 3.87 10.40 13.03
C LEU A 9 4.77 10.96 14.13
N ASN A 10 5.74 10.18 14.62
CA ASN A 10 6.68 10.65 15.65
C ASN A 10 7.59 11.80 15.19
N MET A 11 7.80 11.95 13.88
CA MET A 11 8.57 13.08 13.31
C MET A 11 7.72 14.33 13.08
N MET A 12 6.39 14.21 13.09
CA MET A 12 5.50 15.34 12.90
C MET A 12 5.33 16.12 14.21
N GLU A 13 5.26 17.45 14.12
CA GLU A 13 5.19 18.34 15.29
C GLU A 13 4.04 18.02 16.24
N ASN A 14 2.87 17.67 15.69
CA ASN A 14 1.66 17.34 16.46
C ASN A 14 1.26 15.86 16.33
N GLY A 15 2.18 14.98 15.94
CA GLY A 15 1.87 13.56 15.75
C GLY A 15 0.75 13.33 14.72
N ASP A 16 -0.24 12.53 15.09
CA ASP A 16 -1.44 12.24 14.30
C ASP A 16 -2.43 13.41 14.18
N LEU A 17 -2.29 14.44 15.02
CA LEU A 17 -3.05 15.69 14.95
C LEU A 17 -2.38 16.73 14.05
N THR A 18 -1.32 16.37 13.33
CA THR A 18 -0.62 17.29 12.43
C THR A 18 -1.49 17.65 11.24
N ASP A 19 -1.71 18.95 11.03
CA ASP A 19 -2.43 19.47 9.88
C ASP A 19 -1.69 19.12 8.59
N ILE A 20 -2.43 18.57 7.63
CA ILE A 20 -1.92 18.23 6.31
C ILE A 20 -2.29 19.36 5.34
N GLY A 21 -1.27 19.99 4.76
CA GLY A 21 -1.47 21.11 3.83
C GLY A 21 -2.17 20.69 2.53
N GLU A 22 -2.53 21.66 1.68
CA GLU A 22 -3.27 21.40 0.44
C GLU A 22 -2.57 20.30 -0.40
N ARG A 23 -3.33 19.30 -0.84
CA ARG A 23 -2.83 18.14 -1.59
C ARG A 23 -1.70 17.37 -0.88
N GLY A 24 -1.61 17.48 0.44
CA GLY A 24 -0.58 16.88 1.27
C GLY A 24 0.82 17.40 0.97
N ILE A 25 0.99 18.68 0.68
CA ILE A 25 2.30 19.27 0.31
C ILE A 25 3.41 18.99 1.35
N ASN A 26 3.04 18.80 2.62
CA ASN A 26 3.96 18.50 3.72
C ASN A 26 4.27 17.00 3.89
N LEU A 27 3.74 16.12 3.04
CA LEU A 27 4.04 14.70 3.04
C LEU A 27 4.94 14.31 1.87
N SER A 28 5.94 13.47 2.14
CA SER A 28 6.71 12.82 1.07
C SER A 28 5.84 11.85 0.26
N GLY A 29 6.30 11.45 -0.93
CA GLY A 29 5.58 10.46 -1.75
C GLY A 29 5.34 9.14 -1.01
N GLY A 30 6.36 8.64 -0.29
CA GLY A 30 6.24 7.44 0.52
C GLY A 30 5.27 7.60 1.70
N GLN A 31 5.23 8.76 2.35
CA GLN A 31 4.24 9.05 3.41
C GLN A 31 2.83 9.05 2.86
N LYS A 32 2.59 9.69 1.70
CA LYS A 32 1.28 9.68 1.04
C LYS A 32 0.84 8.25 0.68
N ALA A 33 1.77 7.42 0.20
CA ALA A 33 1.50 6.01 -0.08
C ALA A 33 1.10 5.25 1.19
N ARG A 34 1.88 5.37 2.27
CA ARG A 34 1.58 4.70 3.55
C ARG A 34 0.24 5.15 4.15
N VAL A 35 -0.08 6.44 4.11
CA VAL A 35 -1.38 6.97 4.55
C VAL A 35 -2.52 6.44 3.68
N SER A 36 -2.32 6.37 2.36
CA SER A 36 -3.35 5.86 1.43
C SER A 36 -3.65 4.38 1.67
N ILE A 37 -2.62 3.58 1.94
CA ILE A 37 -2.77 2.15 2.27
C ILE A 37 -3.42 1.97 3.64
N ALA A 38 -3.02 2.77 4.63
CA ALA A 38 -3.69 2.77 5.93
C ALA A 38 -5.17 3.08 5.78
N ARG A 39 -5.53 4.10 5.00
CA ARG A 39 -6.93 4.44 4.71
C ARG A 39 -7.70 3.29 4.05
N ALA A 40 -7.08 2.57 3.11
CA ALA A 40 -7.71 1.39 2.50
C ALA A 40 -7.91 0.24 3.50
N ALA A 41 -6.99 0.07 4.46
CA ALA A 41 -7.17 -0.90 5.53
C ALA A 41 -8.24 -0.50 6.55
N TYR A 42 -8.37 0.80 6.84
CA TYR A 42 -9.39 1.32 7.74
C TYR A 42 -10.80 1.36 7.14
N SER A 43 -10.97 1.34 5.82
CA SER A 43 -12.28 1.49 5.20
C SER A 43 -13.20 0.28 5.35
N ASP A 44 -12.71 -0.83 5.92
CA ASP A 44 -13.42 -2.09 6.13
C ASP A 44 -14.19 -2.61 4.91
N ALA A 45 -13.67 -2.36 3.71
CA ALA A 45 -14.27 -2.87 2.48
C ALA A 45 -14.05 -4.38 2.35
N ASP A 46 -14.99 -5.08 1.70
CA ASP A 46 -14.82 -6.51 1.37
C ASP A 46 -13.82 -6.74 0.22
N THR A 47 -13.70 -5.73 -0.66
CA THR A 47 -12.82 -5.74 -1.84
C THR A 47 -11.91 -4.53 -1.84
N ILE A 48 -10.61 -4.76 -1.98
CA ILE A 48 -9.57 -3.74 -1.95
C ILE A 48 -8.78 -3.78 -3.25
N ILE A 49 -8.77 -2.66 -3.97
CA ILE A 49 -8.01 -2.48 -5.20
C ILE A 49 -6.77 -1.63 -4.89
N LEU A 50 -5.61 -2.16 -5.22
CA LEU A 50 -4.31 -1.61 -4.91
C LEU A 50 -3.57 -1.32 -6.23
N ASP A 51 -3.58 -0.06 -6.66
CA ASP A 51 -2.90 0.38 -7.89
C ASP A 51 -1.48 0.87 -7.59
N ASP A 52 -0.51 0.02 -7.90
CA ASP A 52 0.93 0.15 -7.64
C ASP A 52 1.28 0.82 -6.30
N PRO A 53 0.72 0.34 -5.17
CA PRO A 53 0.73 1.07 -3.90
C PRO A 53 2.11 1.19 -3.26
N LEU A 54 3.08 0.36 -3.69
CA LEU A 54 4.42 0.27 -3.11
C LEU A 54 5.49 0.97 -3.96
N SER A 55 5.10 1.59 -5.09
CA SER A 55 6.03 2.21 -6.05
C SER A 55 6.85 3.36 -5.48
N ALA A 56 6.29 4.12 -4.53
CA ALA A 56 6.93 5.27 -3.89
C ALA A 56 7.68 4.91 -2.59
N LEU A 57 7.87 3.62 -2.30
CA LEU A 57 8.46 3.14 -1.06
C LEU A 57 9.83 2.51 -1.30
N ASP A 58 10.74 2.70 -0.35
CA ASP A 58 12.00 1.95 -0.33
C ASP A 58 11.72 0.44 -0.24
N PRO A 59 12.53 -0.43 -0.90
CA PRO A 59 12.27 -1.86 -0.98
C PRO A 59 12.07 -2.56 0.37
N GLU A 60 12.78 -2.13 1.42
CA GLU A 60 12.64 -2.69 2.76
C GLU A 60 11.27 -2.34 3.38
N VAL A 61 10.88 -1.07 3.29
CA VAL A 61 9.58 -0.58 3.80
C VAL A 61 8.44 -1.22 3.01
N GLY A 62 8.57 -1.32 1.69
CA GLY A 62 7.60 -1.97 0.82
C GLY A 62 7.37 -3.43 1.19
N LYS A 63 8.44 -4.20 1.46
CA LYS A 63 8.33 -5.60 1.92
C LYS A 63 7.63 -5.73 3.27
N LYS A 64 7.99 -4.90 4.25
CA LYS A 64 7.35 -4.90 5.57
C LYS A 64 5.87 -4.58 5.46
N LEU A 65 5.53 -3.52 4.72
CA LEU A 65 4.15 -3.11 4.52
C LEU A 65 3.35 -4.17 3.77
N PHE A 66 3.91 -4.80 2.74
CA PHE A 66 3.26 -5.87 2.01
C PHE A 66 2.91 -7.04 2.92
N SER A 67 3.88 -7.53 3.69
CA SER A 67 3.68 -8.64 4.63
C SER A 67 2.70 -8.30 5.75
N GLU A 68 2.95 -7.20 6.47
CA GLU A 68 2.18 -6.85 7.68
C GLU A 68 0.79 -6.31 7.37
N CYS A 69 0.63 -5.55 6.28
CA CYS A 69 -0.64 -4.93 5.93
C CYS A 69 -1.40 -5.74 4.89
N ILE A 70 -0.82 -5.95 3.70
CA ILE A 70 -1.55 -6.51 2.56
C ILE A 70 -1.83 -8.01 2.76
N CYS A 71 -0.84 -8.78 3.21
CA CYS A 71 -1.01 -10.20 3.46
C CYS A 71 -1.72 -10.47 4.80
N ASN A 72 -1.29 -9.84 5.89
CA ASN A 72 -1.78 -10.17 7.23
C ASN A 72 -3.01 -9.36 7.67
N LEU A 73 -2.93 -8.02 7.71
CA LEU A 73 -4.04 -7.21 8.23
C LEU A 73 -5.30 -7.30 7.36
N LEU A 74 -5.10 -7.38 6.04
CA LEU A 74 -6.18 -7.52 5.06
C LEU A 74 -6.54 -8.98 4.76
N ASP A 75 -6.11 -9.91 5.61
CA ASP A 75 -6.46 -11.31 5.45
C ASP A 75 -7.99 -11.55 5.50
N GLY A 76 -8.44 -12.52 4.71
CA GLY A 76 -9.87 -12.81 4.54
C GLY A 76 -10.65 -11.83 3.65
N LYS A 77 -10.03 -10.74 3.17
CA LYS A 77 -10.64 -9.80 2.20
C LYS A 77 -10.19 -10.09 0.76
N THR A 78 -11.02 -9.70 -0.21
CA THR A 78 -10.65 -9.78 -1.63
C THR A 78 -9.66 -8.66 -1.96
N ARG A 79 -8.51 -9.01 -2.54
CA ARG A 79 -7.42 -8.06 -2.80
C ARG A 79 -6.98 -8.15 -4.26
N LEU A 80 -7.11 -7.06 -5.02
CA LEU A 80 -6.57 -6.93 -6.37
C LEU A 80 -5.33 -6.04 -6.33
N LEU A 81 -4.16 -6.64 -6.51
CA LEU A 81 -2.89 -5.92 -6.58
C LEU A 81 -2.47 -5.73 -8.04
N VAL A 82 -2.39 -4.47 -8.47
CA VAL A 82 -1.76 -4.08 -9.73
C VAL A 82 -0.36 -3.60 -9.39
N THR A 83 0.68 -4.25 -9.95
CA THR A 83 2.05 -3.82 -9.72
C THR A 83 2.98 -4.29 -10.82
N ASN A 84 4.08 -3.55 -11.02
CA ASN A 84 5.21 -3.95 -11.86
C ASN A 84 6.30 -4.68 -11.06
N GLN A 85 6.09 -4.89 -9.75
CA GLN A 85 7.10 -5.41 -8.82
C GLN A 85 6.97 -6.94 -8.65
N ILE A 86 7.73 -7.68 -9.46
CA ILE A 86 7.70 -9.15 -9.56
C ILE A 86 7.91 -9.85 -8.21
N GLN A 87 8.69 -9.25 -7.30
CA GLN A 87 9.02 -9.87 -6.02
C GLN A 87 7.82 -10.13 -5.10
N PHE A 88 6.67 -9.50 -5.34
CA PHE A 88 5.46 -9.69 -4.54
C PHE A 88 4.52 -10.78 -5.10
N LEU A 89 4.70 -11.15 -6.37
CA LEU A 89 3.81 -12.07 -7.08
C LEU A 89 3.80 -13.48 -6.47
N SER A 90 4.90 -13.90 -5.83
CA SER A 90 5.01 -15.21 -5.17
C SER A 90 4.07 -15.39 -3.97
N SER A 91 3.52 -14.29 -3.45
CA SER A 91 2.58 -14.31 -2.32
C SER A 91 1.12 -14.12 -2.75
N CYS A 92 0.85 -14.06 -4.06
CA CYS A 92 -0.49 -13.93 -4.61
C CYS A 92 -1.10 -15.30 -4.90
N ASP A 93 -2.40 -15.44 -4.65
CA ASP A 93 -3.14 -16.68 -4.94
C ASP A 93 -3.26 -16.96 -6.45
N SER A 94 -3.33 -15.89 -7.25
CA SER A 94 -3.37 -15.93 -8.71
C SER A 94 -2.68 -14.69 -9.29
N VAL A 95 -2.02 -14.85 -10.44
CA VAL A 95 -1.29 -13.79 -11.14
C VAL A 95 -1.80 -13.73 -12.56
N VAL A 96 -2.17 -12.53 -13.03
CA VAL A 96 -2.63 -12.32 -14.40
C VAL A 96 -1.71 -11.33 -15.09
N ALA A 97 -1.14 -11.73 -16.23
CA ALA A 97 -0.34 -10.83 -17.05
C ALA A 97 -1.22 -10.14 -18.10
N LEU A 98 -1.15 -8.81 -18.15
CA LEU A 98 -1.86 -7.99 -19.12
C LEU A 98 -0.87 -7.39 -20.14
N ARG A 99 -1.21 -7.47 -21.42
CA ARG A 99 -0.47 -6.82 -22.52
C ARG A 99 -1.46 -6.30 -23.55
N GLU A 100 -1.31 -5.02 -23.93
CA GLU A 100 -2.15 -4.37 -24.95
C GLU A 100 -3.66 -4.53 -24.69
N GLY A 101 -4.06 -4.42 -23.41
CA GLY A 101 -5.47 -4.55 -22.99
C GLY A 101 -6.02 -5.97 -23.03
N LYS A 102 -5.17 -7.00 -23.22
CA LYS A 102 -5.56 -8.41 -23.23
C LYS A 102 -4.79 -9.19 -22.17
N ILE A 103 -5.42 -10.24 -21.64
CA ILE A 103 -4.75 -11.22 -20.77
C ILE A 103 -3.84 -12.09 -21.65
N THR A 104 -2.57 -12.18 -21.29
CA THR A 104 -1.60 -13.04 -21.98
C THR A 104 -1.30 -14.31 -21.22
N GLU A 105 -1.31 -14.28 -19.88
CA GLU A 105 -1.00 -15.41 -19.00
C GLU A 105 -1.86 -15.34 -17.72
N GLN A 106 -2.19 -16.49 -17.14
CA GLN A 106 -2.95 -16.67 -15.90
C GLN A 106 -2.51 -17.95 -15.17
#